data_AF-M9R8B6-F1
#
_entry.id   AF-M9R8B6-F1
#
_cell.length_a   1.000
_cell.length_b   1.000
_cell.length_c   1.000
_cell.angle_alpha   90.00
_cell.angle_beta   90.00
_cell.angle_gamma   90.00
#
_symmetry.space_group_name_H-M   'P 1'
#
loop_
_entity.id
_entity.type
_entity.pdbx_description
1 polymer ?
#
loop_
_entity_poly.entity_id
_entity_poly.type
_entity_poly.pdbx_seq_one_letter_code
_entity_poly.pdbx_strand_id
1 'polypeptide(L)' 'MSCTTALTRWPHLLEQLCGQFHHLDPAVLTRFRSDRQKMNLYLAETHDLTIAEAAETLDDWLMFQAHRLPEHIAA' A
#
# COMPACT_ATOMS: atom_id res chain seq x y z
N MET A 1 -0.67 -4.13 -14.56
CA MET A 1 -2.09 -3.86 -14.26
C MET A 1 -2.25 -2.37 -14.01
N SER A 2 -3.30 -1.74 -14.55
CA SER A 2 -3.47 -0.28 -14.51
C SER A 2 -3.68 0.22 -13.08
N CYS A 3 -2.82 1.12 -12.62
CA CYS A 3 -2.79 1.71 -11.27
C CYS A 3 -4.09 2.42 -10.82
N THR A 4 -5.11 2.49 -11.68
CA THR A 4 -6.36 3.21 -11.48
C THR A 4 -7.32 2.54 -10.50
N THR A 5 -7.41 1.20 -10.46
CA THR A 5 -8.32 0.49 -9.52
C THR A 5 -7.81 0.47 -8.09
N ALA A 6 -6.49 0.49 -7.89
CA ALA A 6 -5.87 0.55 -6.57
C ALA A 6 -6.18 1.87 -5.83
N LEU A 7 -6.26 2.99 -6.56
CA LEU A 7 -6.56 4.31 -5.99
C LEU A 7 -8.00 4.43 -5.48
N THR A 8 -8.97 3.78 -6.14
CA THR A 8 -10.39 3.81 -5.73
C THR A 8 -10.62 3.05 -4.43
N ARG A 9 -9.81 2.02 -4.15
CA ARG A 9 -9.89 1.18 -2.96
C ARG A 9 -8.84 1.52 -1.89
N TRP A 10 -8.17 2.66 -2.05
CA TRP A 10 -7.08 3.10 -1.20
C TRP A 10 -7.41 3.13 0.31
N PRO A 11 -8.59 3.63 0.76
CA PRO A 11 -8.90 3.62 2.19
C PRO A 11 -8.90 2.22 2.81
N HIS A 12 -9.47 1.23 2.10
CA HIS A 12 -9.51 -0.15 2.56
C HIS A 12 -8.13 -0.82 2.54
N LEU A 13 -7.35 -0.55 1.48
CA LEU A 13 -5.96 -1.00 1.41
C LEU A 13 -5.13 -0.42 2.55
N LEU A 14 -5.34 0.85 2.89
CA LEU A 14 -4.61 1.54 3.94
C LEU A 14 -4.90 0.97 5.33
N GLU A 15 -6.16 0.59 5.62
CA GLU A 15 -6.49 -0.15 6.86
C GLU A 15 -5.73 -1.48 6.95
N GLN A 16 -5.69 -2.24 5.84
CA GLN A 16 -4.95 -3.51 5.82
C GLN A 16 -3.44 -3.33 5.90
N LEU A 17 -2.92 -2.27 5.27
CA LEU A 17 -1.51 -1.93 5.32
C LEU A 17 -1.11 -1.56 6.76
N CYS A 18 -1.86 -0.69 7.43
CA CYS A 18 -1.62 -0.36 8.84
C CYS A 18 -1.81 -1.57 9.77
N GLY A 19 -2.71 -2.51 9.42
CA GLY A 19 -2.87 -3.76 10.17
C GLY A 19 -1.68 -4.72 10.04
N GLN A 20 -1.05 -4.77 8.86
CA GLN A 20 0.14 -5.60 8.62
C GLN A 20 1.44 -4.92 9.06
N PHE A 21 1.49 -3.60 8.98
CA PHE A 21 2.62 -2.75 9.32
C PHE A 21 2.23 -1.80 10.46
N HIS A 22 2.27 -2.30 11.69
CA HIS A 22 1.75 -1.65 12.90
C HIS A 22 2.40 -0.28 13.24
N HIS A 23 3.51 0.07 12.60
CA HIS A 23 4.20 1.34 12.84
C HIS A 23 3.83 2.44 11.84
N LEU A 24 3.01 2.14 10.83
CA LEU A 24 2.63 3.13 9.83
C LEU A 24 1.46 4.00 10.31
N ASP A 25 1.62 5.31 10.11
CA ASP A 25 0.57 6.28 10.39
C ASP A 25 -0.40 6.39 9.19
N PRO A 26 -1.69 6.09 9.37
CA PRO A 26 -2.68 6.15 8.30
C PRO A 26 -2.88 7.56 7.74
N ALA A 27 -2.75 8.61 8.54
CA ALA A 27 -2.88 10.00 8.08
C ALA A 27 -1.72 10.41 7.17
N VAL A 28 -0.51 9.91 7.45
CA VAL A 28 0.68 10.13 6.61
C VAL A 28 0.53 9.39 5.28
N LEU A 29 0.16 8.11 5.31
CA LEU A 29 -0.06 7.31 4.11
C LEU A 29 -1.19 7.85 3.22
N THR A 30 -2.24 8.44 3.81
CA THR A 30 -3.33 9.08 3.07
C THR A 30 -2.82 10.27 2.24
N ARG A 31 -1.85 11.04 2.76
CA ARG A 31 -1.22 12.15 2.05
C ARG A 31 -0.31 11.68 0.92
N PHE A 32 0.32 10.51 1.07
CA PHE A 32 1.24 9.95 0.09
C PHE A 32 0.58 9.06 -0.96
N ARG A 33 -0.76 8.93 -0.96
CA ARG A 33 -1.52 8.08 -1.89
C ARG A 33 -1.19 8.26 -3.38
N SER A 34 -0.75 9.46 -3.77
CA SER A 34 -0.42 9.81 -5.16
C SER A 34 1.10 9.85 -5.42
N ASP A 35 1.90 9.58 -4.39
CA ASP A 35 3.35 9.75 -4.39
C ASP A 35 4.02 8.48 -3.85
N ARG A 36 4.13 7.49 -4.74
CA ARG A 36 4.66 6.15 -4.41
C ARG A 36 6.09 6.22 -3.87
N GLN A 37 6.89 7.17 -4.34
CA GLN A 37 8.26 7.34 -3.87
C GLN A 37 8.30 7.77 -2.40
N LYS A 38 7.40 8.67 -1.97
CA LYS A 38 7.27 9.05 -0.55
C LYS A 38 6.77 7.91 0.32
N MET A 39 5.83 7.09 -0.19
CA MET A 39 5.42 5.88 0.53
C MET A 39 6.57 4.90 0.74
N ASN A 40 7.37 4.62 -0.31
CA ASN A 40 8.50 3.72 -0.19
C ASN A 40 9.54 4.25 0.80
N LEU A 41 9.83 5.55 0.75
CA LEU A 41 10.73 6.19 1.72
C LEU A 41 10.19 6.07 3.15
N TYR A 42 8.90 6.36 3.36
CA TYR A 42 8.28 6.27 4.67
C TYR A 42 8.28 4.83 5.22
N LEU A 43 7.99 3.84 4.36
CA LEU A 43 8.04 2.43 4.72
C LEU A 43 9.48 2.00 5.07
N ALA A 44 10.47 2.45 4.29
CA ALA A 44 11.89 2.22 4.53
C ALA A 44 12.34 2.76 5.89
N GLU A 45 12.06 4.04 6.18
CA GLU A 45 12.43 4.67 7.45
C GLU A 45 11.70 4.07 8.65
N THR A 46 10.45 3.64 8.48
CA THR A 46 9.63 3.11 9.58
C THR A 46 10.02 1.67 9.97
N HIS A 47 10.49 0.88 9.00
CA HIS A 47 10.79 -0.54 9.18
C HIS A 47 12.27 -0.89 9.10
N ASP A 48 13.16 0.12 9.07
CA ASP A 48 14.61 -0.05 8.90
C ASP A 48 14.97 -0.86 7.64
N LEU A 49 14.22 -0.63 6.55
CA LEU A 49 14.45 -1.26 5.25
C LEU A 49 15.18 -0.31 4.32
N THR A 50 15.84 -0.85 3.29
CA THR A 50 16.27 -0.04 2.17
C THR A 50 15.07 0.41 1.32
N ILE A 51 15.23 1.50 0.56
CA ILE A 51 14.19 1.97 -0.36
C ILE A 51 13.82 0.90 -1.40
N ALA A 52 14.78 0.07 -1.81
CA ALA A 52 14.55 -1.04 -2.74
C ALA A 52 13.67 -2.12 -2.11
N GLU A 53 14.01 -2.58 -0.90
CA GLU A 53 13.23 -3.58 -0.16
C GLU A 53 11.83 -3.07 0.17
N ALA A 54 11.70 -1.79 0.53
CA ALA A 54 10.41 -1.17 0.76
C ALA A 54 9.55 -1.10 -0.51
N ALA A 55 10.17 -0.80 -1.65
CA ALA A 55 9.49 -0.78 -2.95
C ALA A 55 9.02 -2.18 -3.35
N GLU A 56 9.87 -3.20 -3.21
CA GLU A 56 9.54 -4.59 -3.50
C GLU A 56 8.43 -5.08 -2.57
N THR A 57 8.57 -4.87 -1.25
CA THR A 57 7.56 -5.22 -0.24
C THR A 57 6.21 -4.61 -0.56
N LEU A 58 6.17 -3.32 -0.93
CA LEU A 58 4.92 -2.66 -1.30
C LEU A 58 4.35 -3.22 -2.61
N ASP A 59 5.18 -3.51 -3.60
CA ASP A 59 4.71 -4.07 -4.88
C ASP A 59 4.14 -5.48 -4.71
N ASP A 60 4.87 -6.35 -4.00
CA ASP A 60 4.41 -7.70 -3.63
C ASP A 60 3.09 -7.64 -2.85
N TRP A 61 3.01 -6.74 -1.87
CA TRP A 61 1.79 -6.55 -1.10
C TRP A 61 0.62 -6.08 -1.97
N LEU A 62 0.82 -5.09 -2.83
CA LEU A 62 -0.21 -4.60 -3.75
C LEU A 62 -0.65 -5.70 -4.74
N MET A 63 0.29 -6.51 -5.24
CA MET A 63 0.01 -7.65 -6.12
C MET A 63 -0.80 -8.72 -5.39
N PHE A 64 -0.44 -9.04 -4.16
CA PHE A 64 -1.16 -9.98 -3.32
C PHE A 64 -2.58 -9.49 -2.99
N GLN A 65 -2.74 -8.20 -2.71
CA GLN A 65 -4.06 -7.59 -2.48
C GLN A 65 -4.91 -7.56 -3.74
N ALA A 66 -4.32 -7.27 -4.91
CA ALA A 66 -5.01 -7.36 -6.19
C ALA A 66 -5.52 -8.79 -6.46
N HIS A 67 -4.80 -9.82 -6.01
CA HIS A 67 -5.22 -11.21 -6.14
C HIS A 67 -6.22 -11.65 -5.07
N ARG A 68 -6.14 -11.07 -3.86
CA ARG A 68 -7.06 -11.36 -2.75
C ARG A 68 -8.41 -10.68 -2.87
N LEU A 69 -8.51 -9.55 -3.56
CA LEU A 69 -9.80 -8.93 -3.81
C LEU A 69 -10.59 -9.85 -4.74
N PRO A 70 -11.62 -10.56 -4.24
CA PRO A 70 -12.45 -11.36 -5.10
C PRO A 70 -13.19 -10.40 -6.05
N GLU A 71 -13.58 -10.93 -7.19
CA GLU A 71 -14.39 -10.31 -8.24
C GLU A 71 -15.81 -9.93 -7.76
N HIS A 72 -16.00 -9.79 -6.45
CA HIS A 72 -17.29 -9.78 -5.76
C HIS A 72 -17.85 -8.37 -5.55
N ILE A 73 -17.91 -7.59 -6.64
CA ILE A 73 -18.87 -6.48 -6.83
C ILE A 73 -19.07 -6.44 -8.35
N ALA A 74 -20.18 -6.84 -8.97
CA ALA A 74 -21.62 -6.72 -8.70
C ALA A 74 -22.32 -7.86 -9.48
N ALA A 75 -23.36 -8.53 -8.95
CA ALA A 75 -24.75 -8.08 -8.76
C ALA A 75 -25.48 -7.80 -10.08
#